data_AF-G0NEB2-F1
#
_entry.id   AF-G0NEB2-F1
#
_cell.length_a   1.000
_cell.length_b   1.000
_cell.length_c   1.000
_cell.angle_alpha   90.00
_cell.angle_beta   90.00
_cell.angle_gamma   90.00
#
_symmetry.space_group_name_H-M   'P 1'
#
loop_
_entity.id
_entity.type
_entity.pdbx_description
1 polymer ?
#
loop_
_entity_poly.entity_id
_entity_poly.type
_entity_poly.pdbx_seq_one_letter_code
_entity_poly.pdbx_strand_id
1 'polypeptide(L)'
;MTTVPSWLFQNLKSTADPFHRGPFTNGSGFSKHWHNQITTCIREHMVEKIKGHLMEEEARKMEEKMFEEAHSRAEYYRMVVRVVKRIRREKRQEEKKMMGGPIRYY
;
A
#
# COMPACT_ATOMS: atom_id res chain seq x y z
N MET A 1 21.02 -5.03 -7.34
CA MET A 1 19.95 -4.17 -7.90
C MET A 1 18.64 -4.93 -7.82
N THR A 2 17.76 -4.62 -6.87
CA THR A 2 16.45 -5.29 -6.73
C THR A 2 15.41 -4.50 -7.53
N THR A 3 15.13 -4.96 -8.74
CA THR A 3 14.14 -4.36 -9.64
C THR A 3 12.74 -4.49 -9.04
N VAL A 4 12.12 -3.35 -8.74
CA VAL A 4 10.74 -3.30 -8.25
C VAL A 4 9.80 -3.60 -9.41
N PRO A 5 8.87 -4.57 -9.27
CA PRO A 5 7.97 -4.93 -10.36
C PRO A 5 7.04 -3.76 -10.74
N SER A 6 6.96 -3.43 -12.03
CA SER A 6 6.17 -2.26 -12.51
C SER A 6 4.65 -2.38 -12.27
N TRP A 7 4.15 -3.60 -12.06
CA TRP A 7 2.74 -3.86 -11.76
C TRP A 7 2.29 -3.26 -10.42
N LEU A 8 3.21 -2.93 -9.51
CA LEU A 8 2.92 -2.25 -8.25
C LEU A 8 2.26 -0.87 -8.49
N PHE A 9 2.54 -0.25 -9.64
CA PHE A 9 2.06 1.10 -9.99
C PHE A 9 0.90 1.12 -10.99
N GLN A 10 0.54 -0.03 -11.58
CA GLN A 10 -0.39 -0.07 -12.71
C GLN A 10 -1.88 -0.21 -12.33
N ASN A 11 -2.21 -0.56 -11.09
CA ASN A 11 -3.58 -0.95 -10.73
C ASN A 11 -4.36 0.05 -9.85
N LEU A 12 -4.00 1.34 -9.91
CA LEU A 12 -4.66 2.41 -9.11
C LEU A 12 -5.21 3.57 -9.97
N LYS A 13 -5.25 3.41 -11.30
CA LYS A 13 -5.92 4.32 -12.23
C LYS A 13 -6.98 3.54 -13.03
N SER A 14 -8.03 3.04 -12.39
CA SER A 14 -9.28 2.77 -13.11
C SER A 14 -10.40 2.44 -12.13
N THR A 15 -11.25 3.42 -11.85
CA THR A 15 -12.71 3.27 -11.67
C THR A 15 -13.25 4.69 -11.59
N ALA A 16 -13.33 5.34 -12.75
CA ALA A 16 -14.23 6.46 -12.94
C ALA A 16 -15.59 5.83 -13.24
N ASP A 17 -16.44 5.73 -12.20
CA ASP A 17 -17.81 5.23 -12.33
C ASP A 17 -18.74 6.41 -12.69
N PRO A 18 -19.43 6.40 -13.85
CA PRO A 18 -20.12 7.57 -14.40
C PRO A 18 -21.54 7.80 -13.84
N PHE A 19 -21.95 7.13 -12.76
CA PHE A 19 -23.34 7.18 -12.27
C PHE A 19 -23.55 7.76 -10.86
N HIS A 20 -22.74 8.71 -10.40
CA HIS A 20 -23.08 9.50 -9.20
C HIS A 20 -23.34 10.99 -9.51
N ARG A 21 -24.62 11.32 -9.39
CA ARG A 21 -25.29 12.62 -9.57
C ARG A 21 -24.82 13.69 -8.56
N GLY A 22 -24.69 14.93 -9.04
CA GLY A 22 -24.89 16.16 -8.26
C GLY A 22 -23.74 17.19 -8.37
N PRO A 23 -24.03 18.50 -8.57
CA PRO A 23 -23.02 19.54 -8.57
C PRO A 23 -22.76 19.95 -7.11
N PHE A 24 -21.76 19.35 -6.49
CA PHE A 24 -21.15 19.92 -5.29
C PHE A 24 -19.78 20.44 -5.69
N THR A 25 -19.73 21.74 -5.93
CA THR A 25 -18.52 22.53 -5.89
C THR A 25 -17.86 22.30 -4.53
N ASN A 26 -16.69 21.64 -4.50
CA ASN A 26 -15.54 22.03 -3.68
C ASN A 26 -14.37 21.10 -3.98
N GLY A 27 -13.51 21.55 -4.89
CA GLY A 27 -12.10 21.18 -4.83
C GLY A 27 -11.48 21.86 -3.62
N SER A 28 -11.22 21.10 -2.56
CA SER A 28 -10.23 21.37 -1.51
C SER A 28 -10.20 20.16 -0.59
N GLY A 29 -8.99 19.73 -0.21
CA GLY A 29 -8.72 18.43 0.40
C GLY A 29 -9.70 18.01 1.50
N PHE A 30 -10.34 16.86 1.31
CA PHE A 30 -11.11 16.20 2.35
C PHE A 30 -10.16 15.67 3.42
N SER A 31 -9.80 16.52 4.38
CA SER A 31 -9.28 16.06 5.67
C SER A 31 -10.40 15.26 6.34
N LYS A 32 -10.28 13.93 6.29
CA LYS A 32 -11.29 13.02 6.82
C LYS A 32 -11.25 13.17 8.34
N HIS A 33 -12.41 13.22 9.02
CA HIS A 33 -12.46 13.42 10.48
C HIS A 33 -11.56 12.44 11.27
N TRP A 34 -11.37 11.22 10.76
CA TRP A 34 -10.50 10.22 11.37
C TRP A 34 -9.00 10.55 11.25
N HIS A 35 -8.58 11.40 10.31
CA HIS A 35 -7.19 11.85 10.17
C HIS A 35 -6.71 12.55 11.45
N ASN A 36 -7.57 13.35 12.08
CA ASN A 36 -7.27 14.05 13.33
C ASN A 36 -7.11 13.10 14.54
N GLN A 37 -7.57 11.85 14.40
CA GLN A 37 -7.46 10.82 15.45
C GLN A 37 -6.18 9.99 15.29
N ILE A 38 -5.42 10.19 14.22
CA ILE A 38 -4.15 9.52 13.99
C ILE A 38 -3.02 10.52 14.19
N THR A 39 -2.22 10.27 15.22
CA THR A 39 -1.02 11.05 15.50
C THR A 39 0.10 10.70 14.52
N THR A 40 1.02 11.65 14.31
CA THR A 40 2.21 11.46 13.48
C THR A 40 3.02 10.24 13.90
N CYS A 41 3.16 9.97 15.21
CA CYS A 41 3.89 8.80 15.70
C CYS A 41 3.24 7.46 15.30
N ILE A 42 1.90 7.40 15.16
CA ILE A 42 1.23 6.21 14.63
C ILE A 42 1.55 6.04 13.14
N ARG A 43 1.54 7.13 12.37
CA ARG A 43 1.89 7.08 10.94
C ARG A 43 3.35 6.64 10.74
N GLU A 44 4.27 7.20 11.51
CA GLU A 44 5.68 6.79 11.52
C GLU A 44 5.84 5.32 11.87
N HIS A 45 5.14 4.84 12.90
CA HIS A 45 5.14 3.42 13.24
C HIS A 45 4.64 2.53 12.09
N MET A 46 3.62 2.97 11.35
CA MET A 46 3.15 2.22 10.17
C MET A 46 4.18 2.23 9.03
N VAL A 47 4.85 3.36 8.80
CA VAL A 47 5.96 3.45 7.84
C VAL A 47 7.07 2.48 8.22
N GLU A 48 7.46 2.40 9.49
CA GLU A 48 8.47 1.44 9.96
C GLU A 48 8.09 -0.02 9.68
N LYS A 49 6.82 -0.38 9.91
CA LYS A 49 6.31 -1.74 9.61
C LYS A 49 6.39 -2.07 8.12
N ILE A 50 6.22 -1.08 7.25
CA ILE A 50 6.32 -1.24 5.80
C ILE A 50 7.81 -1.26 5.36
N LYS A 51 8.64 -0.37 5.92
CA LYS A 51 10.08 -0.25 5.70
C LYS A 51 10.84 -1.55 6.02
N GLY A 52 10.37 -2.35 6.97
CA GLY A 52 10.94 -3.69 7.21
C GLY A 52 10.95 -4.60 5.97
N HIS A 53 10.22 -4.23 4.91
CA HIS A 53 10.13 -4.99 3.69
C HIS A 53 10.43 -4.21 2.39
N LEU A 54 10.47 -2.86 2.43
CA LEU A 54 10.67 -1.96 1.27
C LEU A 54 11.71 -0.86 1.59
N MET A 55 12.10 -0.08 0.58
CA MET A 55 12.91 1.12 0.80
C MET A 55 12.10 2.18 1.57
N GLU A 56 12.78 3.03 2.34
CA GLU A 56 12.14 4.01 3.23
C GLU A 56 11.24 5.00 2.49
N GLU A 57 11.69 5.51 1.35
CA GLU A 57 10.92 6.44 0.53
C GLU A 57 9.63 5.81 -0.02
N GLU A 58 9.70 4.52 -0.39
CA GLU A 58 8.55 3.78 -0.91
C GLU A 58 7.55 3.48 0.20
N ALA A 59 8.04 3.12 1.39
CA ALA A 59 7.21 2.89 2.56
C ALA A 59 6.42 4.15 2.94
N ARG A 60 7.07 5.33 2.87
CA ARG A 60 6.44 6.62 3.16
C ARG A 60 5.38 7.00 2.12
N LYS A 61 5.70 6.91 0.83
CA LYS A 61 4.73 7.18 -0.25
C LYS A 61 3.53 6.24 -0.20
N MET A 62 3.77 4.97 0.14
CA MET A 62 2.71 3.97 0.24
C MET A 62 1.80 4.23 1.44
N GLU A 63 2.37 4.58 2.60
CA GLU A 63 1.59 4.98 3.78
C GLU A 63 0.73 6.21 3.49
N GLU A 64 1.31 7.25 2.89
CA GLU A 64 0.62 8.49 2.56
C GLU A 64 -0.57 8.24 1.64
N LYS A 65 -0.36 7.43 0.59
CA LYS A 65 -1.45 7.03 -0.31
C LYS A 65 -2.56 6.25 0.41
N MET A 66 -2.20 5.31 1.29
CA MET A 66 -3.18 4.57 2.10
C MET A 66 -3.93 5.48 3.08
N PHE A 67 -3.25 6.48 3.62
CA PHE A 67 -3.83 7.45 4.54
C PHE A 67 -4.84 8.37 3.84
N GLU A 68 -4.55 8.77 2.60
CA GLU A 68 -5.47 9.54 1.76
C GLU A 68 -6.65 8.69 1.26
N GLU A 69 -6.41 7.44 0.86
CA GLU A 69 -7.43 6.56 0.27
C GLU A 69 -8.42 6.04 1.32
N ALA A 70 -7.98 5.67 2.52
CA ALA A 70 -8.84 5.05 3.54
C ALA A 70 -10.04 5.93 3.93
N HIS A 71 -11.25 5.37 3.96
CA HIS A 71 -12.43 6.13 4.40
C HIS A 71 -12.60 6.13 5.93
N SER A 72 -11.93 5.21 6.62
CA SER A 72 -11.95 5.10 8.08
C SER A 72 -10.61 4.68 8.66
N ARG A 73 -10.39 4.98 9.95
CA ARG A 73 -9.22 4.54 10.72
C ARG A 73 -9.05 3.01 10.71
N ALA A 74 -10.14 2.27 10.86
CA ALA A 74 -10.12 0.80 10.85
C ALA A 74 -9.76 0.24 9.46
N GLU A 75 -10.18 0.92 8.39
CA GLU A 75 -9.78 0.57 7.03
C GLU A 75 -8.31 0.87 6.77
N TYR A 76 -7.80 2.02 7.20
CA TYR A 76 -6.38 2.37 7.13
C TYR A 76 -5.49 1.27 7.75
N TYR A 77 -5.76 0.86 9.00
CA TYR A 77 -4.99 -0.23 9.62
C TYR A 77 -5.11 -1.55 8.87
N ARG A 78 -6.31 -1.89 8.35
CA ARG A 78 -6.51 -3.11 7.56
C ARG A 78 -5.72 -3.07 6.25
N MET A 79 -5.64 -1.92 5.58
CA MET A 79 -4.86 -1.76 4.36
C MET A 79 -3.36 -1.92 4.63
N VAL A 80 -2.82 -1.30 5.68
CA VAL A 80 -1.41 -1.48 6.09
C VAL A 80 -1.10 -2.96 6.33
N VAL A 81 -1.95 -3.68 7.07
CA VAL A 81 -1.77 -5.11 7.32
C VAL A 81 -1.81 -5.93 6.04
N ARG A 82 -2.71 -5.63 5.09
CA ARG A 82 -2.78 -6.31 3.79
C ARG A 82 -1.49 -6.12 2.99
N VAL A 83 -0.99 -4.89 2.93
CA VAL A 83 0.26 -4.55 2.24
C VAL A 83 1.43 -5.32 2.81
N VAL A 84 1.65 -5.26 4.13
CA VAL A 84 2.74 -5.99 4.79
C VAL A 84 2.64 -7.50 4.53
N LYS A 85 1.43 -8.07 4.58
CA LYS A 85 1.21 -9.50 4.27
C LYS A 85 1.52 -9.84 2.81
N ARG A 86 1.18 -8.98 1.86
CA ARG A 86 1.46 -9.19 0.43
C ARG A 86 2.96 -9.17 0.16
N ILE A 87 3.68 -8.17 0.67
CA ILE A 87 5.13 -8.05 0.49
C ILE A 87 5.85 -9.27 1.10
N ARG A 88 5.43 -9.72 2.29
CA ARG A 88 5.99 -10.94 2.91
C ARG A 88 5.77 -12.20 2.07
N ARG A 89 4.59 -12.33 1.45
CA ARG A 89 4.28 -13.47 0.56
C ARG A 89 5.14 -13.44 -0.69
N GLU A 90 5.34 -12.26 -1.28
CA GLU A 90 6.16 -12.10 -2.49
C GLU A 90 7.64 -12.37 -2.23
N LYS A 91 8.22 -11.84 -1.14
CA LYS A 91 9.61 -12.21 -0.74
C LYS A 91 9.76 -13.73 -0.60
N ARG A 92 8.82 -14.38 0.08
CA ARG A 92 8.83 -15.85 0.24
C ARG A 92 8.65 -16.58 -1.10
N GLN A 93 7.87 -16.04 -2.02
CA GLN A 93 7.70 -16.64 -3.35
C GLN A 93 8.96 -16.47 -4.20
N GLU A 94 9.63 -15.31 -4.11
CA GLU A 94 10.90 -15.06 -4.79
C GLU A 94 12.00 -15.99 -4.29
N GLU A 95 12.15 -16.11 -2.96
CA GLU A 95 13.05 -17.09 -2.32
C GLU A 95 12.77 -18.52 -2.80
N LYS A 96 11.48 -18.92 -2.86
CA LYS A 96 11.09 -20.24 -3.35
C LYS A 96 11.38 -20.45 -4.84
N LYS A 97 11.24 -19.42 -5.68
CA LYS A 97 11.57 -19.50 -7.11
C LYS A 97 13.08 -19.62 -7.33
N MET A 98 13.87 -18.90 -6.54
CA MET A 98 15.33 -18.96 -6.59
C MET A 98 15.88 -20.31 -6.05
N MET A 99 15.22 -20.90 -5.06
CA MET A 99 15.58 -22.20 -4.48
C MET A 99 14.94 -23.41 -5.19
N GLY A 100 14.02 -23.17 -6.14
CA GLY A 100 13.19 -24.18 -6.80
C GLY A 100 13.54 -24.44 -8.27
N GLY A 101 14.79 -24.21 -8.68
CA GLY A 101 15.28 -24.67 -9.99
C GLY A 101 15.18 -26.19 -10.10
N PRO A 102 14.83 -26.76 -11.28
CA PRO A 102 14.61 -28.20 -11.41
C PRO A 102 15.92 -28.95 -11.17
N ILE A 103 15.99 -29.71 -10.07
CA ILE A 103 17.01 -30.74 -9.91
C ILE A 103 16.64 -31.86 -10.89
N ARG A 104 17.20 -31.80 -12.10
CA ARG A 104 17.17 -32.90 -13.05
C ARG A 104 18.08 -34.00 -12.51
N TYR A 105 17.49 -35.02 -11.90
CA TYR A 105 18.16 -36.30 -11.75
C TYR A 105 18.05 -37.01 -13.11
N TYR A 106 19.21 -37.20 -13.75
CA TYR A 106 19.38 -38.05 -14.93
C TYR A 106 19.20 -39.52 -14.55
#